data_AF-A0A917VWV2-F1
#
_entry.id   AF-A0A917VWV2-F1
#
_cell.length_a   1.000
_cell.length_b   1.000
_cell.length_c   1.000
_cell.angle_alpha   90.00
_cell.angle_beta   90.00
_cell.angle_gamma   90.00
#
_symmetry.space_group_name_H-M   'P 1'
#
loop_
_entity.id
_entity.type
_entity.pdbx_description
1 polymer ?
#
loop_
_entity_poly.entity_id
_entity_poly.type
_entity_poly.pdbx_seq_one_letter_code
_entity_poly.pdbx_strand_id
1 'polypeptide(L)'
;MIRSEESSGDVGAVESDEVTAVPGLAGSAPAPPVGVAEAHRAAPDEAGGPTGEPAAGDPDVGFTLAPPAPAPGPAEAARALMHRVARELGAVAPEGWQRVDAVFASTVTADVGFAVFSDDRQQALRWNPTPEVLALVREHRQLSAQLGDGPWWRLLLTLTRSGQIEVDYDYGDEPFPEEQLFAPEIYRADLEAFPRKSLPVWLAAYLRHGDRQQRSPGAAAAQARGDREAGVAGVPVTDLPPFPVVAARWAVLCAAFAAARSEWGPRLLPGVRWFEGATRSGSSLHALPAGRAVLSGGVWNSPELDAAYNRDADLPALFRGAPGWVADQVVNHRAGAGMLTFCFWWDGRGWYRGESPAAEQIAEAIPGVWDSATVVRIMTGLLGPQPSGAQLGAVSALVAAAEAGLATRGGLTDVFPESGGFDIDSAFYQLVMGGVTAPEPLAAAAAVAQVGRYLTDSGDDLSGYPVENLRADRVSVGWMVYVPVEPGEIAVGRAIFYVADDGVLERSSSSMAPSRYLPEFERRFRARNRALL
;
A
#
# COMPACT_ATOMS: atom_id res chain seq x y z
N MET A 1 8.75 -59.93 -27.74
CA MET A 1 7.53 -60.11 -26.93
C MET A 1 7.79 -59.42 -25.60
N ILE A 2 7.25 -58.21 -25.44
CA ILE A 2 6.79 -57.58 -24.18
C ILE A 2 7.83 -57.33 -23.04
N ARG A 3 8.10 -56.02 -22.82
CA ARG A 3 8.23 -55.23 -21.55
C ARG A 3 9.24 -55.69 -20.49
N SER A 4 9.90 -54.87 -19.66
CA SER A 4 9.96 -53.44 -19.32
C SER A 4 11.22 -53.30 -18.40
N GLU A 5 12.03 -52.24 -18.51
CA GLU A 5 12.21 -51.14 -17.51
C GLU A 5 12.44 -51.63 -16.05
N GLU A 6 13.48 -51.27 -15.28
CA GLU A 6 14.18 -49.99 -15.02
C GLU A 6 15.60 -50.28 -14.50
N SER A 7 16.57 -49.39 -14.79
CA SER A 7 17.84 -49.31 -14.04
C SER A 7 18.19 -47.85 -13.79
N SER A 8 18.14 -47.50 -12.50
CA SER A 8 18.54 -46.27 -11.85
C SER A 8 20.00 -45.90 -12.14
N GLY A 9 20.25 -44.61 -12.39
CA GLY A 9 21.59 -44.05 -12.56
C GLY A 9 21.56 -42.51 -12.43
N ASP A 10 21.94 -42.05 -11.24
CA ASP A 10 22.85 -40.91 -10.99
C ASP A 10 22.55 -39.56 -11.65
N VAL A 11 22.16 -38.56 -10.84
CA VAL A 11 22.39 -37.14 -11.17
C VAL A 11 22.74 -36.39 -9.89
N GLY A 12 23.88 -35.70 -9.96
CA GLY A 12 24.53 -35.02 -8.86
C GLY A 12 23.79 -33.78 -8.34
N ALA A 13 24.11 -33.48 -7.08
CA ALA A 13 23.67 -32.31 -6.34
C ALA A 13 24.14 -31.01 -7.01
N VAL A 14 23.23 -30.06 -7.13
CA VAL A 14 23.51 -28.65 -7.42
C VAL A 14 23.17 -27.86 -6.16
N GLU A 15 24.20 -27.23 -5.59
CA GLU A 15 24.11 -26.24 -4.52
C GLU A 15 23.03 -25.20 -4.82
N SER A 16 22.09 -25.05 -3.89
CA SER A 16 21.11 -23.97 -3.92
C SER A 16 21.66 -22.82 -3.11
N ASP A 17 22.10 -21.80 -3.83
CA ASP A 17 22.62 -20.54 -3.29
C ASP A 17 21.54 -19.76 -2.55
N GLU A 18 22.01 -19.14 -1.49
CA GLU A 18 21.32 -18.37 -0.46
C GLU A 18 20.64 -17.11 -1.06
N VAL A 19 19.33 -16.95 -0.87
CA VAL A 19 18.62 -15.70 -1.22
C VAL A 19 18.79 -14.72 -0.06
N THR A 20 19.87 -13.96 -0.13
CA THR A 20 20.14 -12.82 0.75
C THR A 20 19.26 -11.64 0.32
N ALA A 21 18.37 -11.21 1.22
CA ALA A 21 17.62 -9.97 1.06
C ALA A 21 18.60 -8.77 0.99
N VAL A 22 18.49 -7.97 -0.07
CA VAL A 22 19.28 -6.76 -0.28
C VAL A 22 18.63 -5.59 0.49
N PRO A 23 19.31 -4.94 1.45
CA PRO A 23 18.85 -3.69 2.04
C PRO A 23 19.51 -2.49 1.36
N GLY A 24 18.75 -1.40 1.19
CA GLY A 24 19.33 -0.05 1.17
C GLY A 24 19.07 0.79 -0.07
N LEU A 25 17.99 1.57 -0.04
CA LEU A 25 17.94 2.92 -0.63
C LEU A 25 17.07 3.82 0.28
N ALA A 26 17.60 4.16 1.45
CA ALA A 26 17.07 5.24 2.28
C ALA A 26 17.98 6.46 2.10
N GLY A 27 17.41 7.54 1.56
CA GLY A 27 18.08 8.82 1.38
C GLY A 27 18.42 9.46 2.73
N SER A 28 19.67 9.87 2.86
CA SER A 28 20.25 10.58 4.00
C SER A 28 19.72 12.02 4.09
N ALA A 29 19.22 12.43 5.26
CA ALA A 29 19.06 13.82 5.65
C ALA A 29 19.68 14.04 7.06
N PRO A 30 20.40 15.15 7.31
CA PRO A 30 21.29 15.29 8.46
C PRO A 30 20.58 15.75 9.75
N ALA A 31 21.04 15.22 10.89
CA ALA A 31 20.63 15.61 12.23
C ALA A 31 21.18 17.00 12.65
N PRO A 32 20.48 17.77 13.51
CA PRO A 32 20.96 19.04 14.03
C PRO A 32 21.91 18.84 15.23
N PRO A 33 22.85 19.77 15.49
CA PRO A 33 23.78 19.66 16.62
C PRO A 33 23.15 20.13 17.93
N VAL A 34 23.31 19.33 18.99
CA VAL A 34 22.98 19.69 20.37
C VAL A 34 24.22 20.34 21.01
N GLY A 35 24.13 21.65 21.28
CA GLY A 35 25.11 22.39 22.07
C GLY A 35 24.86 22.19 23.57
N VAL A 36 25.87 21.72 24.29
CA VAL A 36 25.88 21.64 25.76
C VAL A 36 26.54 22.93 26.28
N ALA A 37 25.79 23.71 27.06
CA ALA A 37 26.28 24.91 27.70
C ALA A 37 26.94 24.60 29.05
N GLU A 38 28.12 25.17 29.25
CA GLU A 38 28.98 25.05 30.43
C GLU A 38 28.39 25.69 31.69
N ALA A 39 28.72 25.07 32.82
CA ALA A 39 28.39 25.51 34.17
C ALA A 39 29.33 26.63 34.65
N HIS A 40 28.73 27.63 35.29
CA HIS A 40 29.41 28.64 36.11
C HIS A 40 28.88 28.55 37.54
N ARG A 41 29.76 28.22 38.50
CA ARG A 41 30.02 29.03 39.70
C ARG A 41 31.06 28.39 40.61
N ALA A 42 32.09 29.18 40.91
CA ALA A 42 33.01 29.04 42.01
C ALA A 42 32.51 29.84 43.24
N ALA A 43 32.78 29.35 44.45
CA ALA A 43 33.34 30.12 45.56
C ALA A 43 33.81 29.18 46.70
N PRO A 44 34.88 29.51 47.46
CA PRO A 44 35.55 28.60 48.40
C PRO A 44 35.45 29.02 49.89
N ASP A 45 35.99 28.10 50.72
CA ASP A 45 36.66 28.25 52.02
C ASP A 45 36.02 29.06 53.16
N GLU A 46 35.78 28.37 54.30
CA GLU A 46 36.26 28.85 55.60
C GLU A 46 36.71 27.67 56.50
N ALA A 47 37.88 27.84 57.09
CA ALA A 47 38.54 26.95 58.01
C ALA A 47 38.20 27.31 59.48
N GLY A 48 38.18 26.30 60.36
CA GLY A 48 38.16 26.50 61.81
C GLY A 48 38.01 25.20 62.60
N GLY A 49 39.13 24.60 63.02
CA GLY A 49 39.16 23.70 64.20
C GLY A 49 39.17 24.51 65.51
N PRO A 50 39.36 23.91 66.72
CA PRO A 50 40.01 22.61 66.95
C PRO A 50 39.50 21.74 68.15
N THR A 51 40.15 20.57 68.31
CA THR A 51 40.53 19.84 69.56
C THR A 51 39.49 19.13 70.45
N GLY A 52 39.72 17.81 70.62
CA GLY A 52 39.25 16.97 71.72
C GLY A 52 39.75 15.53 71.57
N GLU A 53 40.78 15.18 72.36
CA GLU A 53 41.50 13.89 72.40
C GLU A 53 40.72 12.72 73.08
N PRO A 54 41.22 11.47 73.04
CA PRO A 54 40.43 10.25 73.05
C PRO A 54 40.29 9.57 74.43
N ALA A 55 39.33 8.65 74.56
CA ALA A 55 39.27 7.68 75.65
C ALA A 55 38.91 6.29 75.11
N ALA A 56 39.66 5.30 75.60
CA ALA A 56 39.66 3.90 75.18
C ALA A 56 38.67 3.03 75.97
N GLY A 57 38.25 1.92 75.36
CA GLY A 57 37.89 0.66 76.05
C GLY A 57 36.43 0.21 75.93
N ASP A 58 36.14 -0.71 75.02
CA ASP A 58 35.86 -2.15 75.29
C ASP A 58 35.54 -2.87 73.95
N PRO A 59 36.03 -4.09 73.66
CA PRO A 59 35.73 -4.78 72.40
C PRO A 59 34.40 -5.53 72.53
N ASP A 60 33.33 -4.88 72.10
CA ASP A 60 32.04 -5.53 71.92
C ASP A 60 32.10 -6.41 70.66
N VAL A 61 32.23 -7.73 70.85
CA VAL A 61 32.06 -8.74 69.78
C VAL A 61 30.57 -8.83 69.44
N GLY A 62 30.06 -7.76 68.84
CA GLY A 62 28.75 -7.73 68.22
C GLY A 62 28.79 -8.51 66.93
N PHE A 63 28.00 -9.59 66.86
CA PHE A 63 27.61 -10.24 65.61
C PHE A 63 27.07 -9.18 64.65
N THR A 64 27.91 -8.72 63.72
CA THR A 64 27.48 -7.87 62.62
C THR A 64 26.81 -8.78 61.62
N LEU A 65 25.49 -8.92 61.72
CA LEU A 65 24.68 -9.27 60.55
C LEU A 65 25.04 -8.22 59.51
N ALA A 66 25.74 -8.64 58.44
CA ALA A 66 25.99 -7.76 57.32
C ALA A 66 24.65 -7.13 56.93
N PRO A 67 24.57 -5.79 56.73
CA PRO A 67 23.34 -5.18 56.27
C PRO A 67 22.89 -5.94 55.02
N PRO A 68 21.59 -6.28 54.89
CA PRO A 68 21.11 -6.95 53.70
C PRO A 68 21.61 -6.17 52.49
N ALA A 69 22.19 -6.88 51.53
CA ALA A 69 22.68 -6.27 50.30
C ALA A 69 21.58 -5.31 49.78
N PRO A 70 21.94 -4.08 49.37
CA PRO A 70 20.95 -3.12 48.91
C PRO A 70 20.10 -3.80 47.83
N ALA A 71 18.78 -3.67 47.95
CA ALA A 71 17.86 -4.29 47.00
C ALA A 71 18.28 -3.90 45.57
N PRO A 72 18.28 -4.85 44.62
CA PRO A 72 18.69 -4.58 43.25
C PRO A 72 17.88 -3.41 42.71
N GLY A 73 18.54 -2.51 41.97
CA GLY A 73 17.85 -1.39 41.33
C GLY A 73 16.76 -1.89 40.37
N PRO A 74 15.73 -1.09 40.06
CA PRO A 74 14.59 -1.54 39.25
C PRO A 74 14.99 -2.18 37.90
N ALA A 75 16.06 -1.68 37.27
CA ALA A 75 16.59 -2.24 36.02
C ALA A 75 17.23 -3.64 36.19
N GLU A 76 17.93 -3.87 37.30
CA GLU A 76 18.53 -5.17 37.59
C GLU A 76 17.46 -6.20 37.99
N ALA A 77 16.46 -5.78 38.77
CA ALA A 77 15.30 -6.59 39.10
C ALA A 77 14.50 -6.97 37.84
N ALA A 78 14.25 -6.01 36.93
CA ALA A 78 13.62 -6.26 35.64
C ALA A 78 14.40 -7.29 34.81
N ARG A 79 15.73 -7.13 34.71
CA ARG A 79 16.59 -8.11 34.03
C ARG A 79 16.50 -9.50 34.66
N ALA A 80 16.48 -9.61 35.98
CA ALA A 80 16.36 -10.89 36.67
C ALA A 80 15.02 -11.59 36.37
N LEU A 81 13.92 -10.83 36.27
CA LEU A 81 12.62 -11.34 35.86
C LEU A 81 12.64 -11.90 34.42
N MET A 82 13.27 -11.21 33.47
CA MET A 82 13.39 -11.71 32.09
C MET A 82 14.19 -13.01 31.99
N HIS A 83 15.26 -13.15 32.77
CA HIS A 83 15.98 -14.42 32.84
C HIS A 83 15.11 -15.54 33.44
N ARG A 84 14.18 -15.20 34.35
CA ARG A 84 13.25 -16.17 34.92
C ARG A 84 12.20 -16.59 33.89
N VAL A 85 11.62 -15.65 33.16
CA VAL A 85 10.70 -15.94 32.04
C VAL A 85 11.39 -16.82 30.98
N ALA A 86 12.63 -16.50 30.59
CA ALA A 86 13.39 -17.30 29.64
C ALA A 86 13.64 -18.74 30.12
N ARG A 87 13.88 -18.94 31.43
CA ARG A 87 13.99 -20.30 32.01
C ARG A 87 12.69 -21.08 31.93
N GLU A 88 11.55 -20.45 32.22
CA GLU A 88 10.24 -21.11 32.11
C GLU A 88 9.94 -21.49 30.65
N LEU A 89 10.24 -20.61 29.69
CA LEU A 89 10.11 -20.91 28.26
C LEU A 89 11.04 -22.06 27.83
N GLY A 90 12.28 -22.08 28.29
CA GLY A 90 13.22 -23.16 28.01
C GLY A 90 12.81 -24.51 28.62
N ALA A 91 12.13 -24.51 29.77
CA ALA A 91 11.69 -25.72 30.45
C ALA A 91 10.54 -26.44 29.72
N VAL A 92 9.75 -25.71 28.94
CA VAL A 92 8.61 -26.24 28.16
C VAL A 92 8.95 -26.41 26.67
N ALA A 93 10.18 -26.11 26.27
CA ALA A 93 10.59 -26.14 24.88
C ALA A 93 10.57 -27.58 24.32
N PRO A 94 9.98 -27.81 23.13
CA PRO A 94 9.90 -29.14 22.53
C PRO A 94 11.29 -29.65 22.12
N GLU A 95 11.45 -30.97 22.00
CA GLU A 95 12.70 -31.55 21.52
C GLU A 95 13.07 -31.03 20.12
N GLY A 96 14.33 -30.66 19.92
CA GLY A 96 14.83 -30.17 18.63
C GLY A 96 14.59 -28.68 18.34
N TRP A 97 13.99 -27.92 19.27
CA TRP A 97 13.82 -26.47 19.10
C TRP A 97 15.15 -25.73 18.93
N GLN A 98 15.12 -24.61 18.21
CA GLN A 98 16.28 -23.75 17.97
C GLN A 98 16.07 -22.32 18.43
N ARG A 99 14.85 -21.82 18.25
CA ARG A 99 14.44 -20.45 18.59
C ARG A 99 13.02 -20.47 19.16
N VAL A 100 12.76 -19.60 20.12
CA VAL A 100 11.41 -19.24 20.54
C VAL A 100 11.24 -17.72 20.47
N ASP A 101 10.16 -17.32 19.81
CA ASP A 101 9.70 -15.93 19.75
C ASP A 101 8.43 -15.81 20.61
N ALA A 102 8.52 -15.08 21.71
CA ALA A 102 7.43 -14.86 22.64
C ALA A 102 6.98 -13.40 22.61
N VAL A 103 5.66 -13.20 22.62
CA VAL A 103 5.04 -11.88 22.65
C VAL A 103 4.06 -11.83 23.82
N PHE A 104 4.14 -10.75 24.59
CA PHE A 104 3.23 -10.48 25.68
C PHE A 104 2.68 -9.06 25.53
N ALA A 105 1.37 -8.91 25.38
CA ALA A 105 0.69 -7.63 25.47
C ALA A 105 0.06 -7.50 26.86
N SER A 106 0.27 -6.37 27.53
CA SER A 106 -0.19 -6.20 28.92
C SER A 106 -0.59 -4.76 29.23
N THR A 107 -1.67 -4.65 30.00
CA THR A 107 -2.18 -3.43 30.63
C THR A 107 -2.41 -3.68 32.12
N VAL A 108 -2.96 -2.70 32.84
CA VAL A 108 -3.36 -2.88 34.25
C VAL A 108 -4.50 -3.86 34.48
N THR A 109 -5.38 -4.08 33.50
CA THR A 109 -6.58 -4.93 33.65
C THR A 109 -6.56 -6.20 32.82
N ALA A 110 -5.70 -6.30 31.81
CA ALA A 110 -5.62 -7.46 30.94
C ALA A 110 -4.19 -7.75 30.51
N ASP A 111 -3.90 -9.03 30.29
CA ASP A 111 -2.69 -9.50 29.66
C ASP A 111 -3.00 -10.69 28.75
N VAL A 112 -2.27 -10.77 27.64
CA VAL A 112 -2.28 -11.90 26.72
C VAL A 112 -0.85 -12.16 26.28
N GLY A 113 -0.49 -13.40 26.09
CA GLY A 113 0.79 -13.74 25.49
C GLY A 113 0.75 -15.09 24.81
N PHE A 114 1.73 -15.31 23.94
CA PHE A 114 1.99 -16.59 23.32
C PHE A 114 3.47 -16.66 22.94
N ALA A 115 3.95 -17.89 22.76
CA ALA A 115 5.28 -18.16 22.25
C ALA A 115 5.19 -19.09 21.04
N VAL A 116 6.09 -18.91 20.07
CA VAL A 116 6.22 -19.78 18.91
C VAL A 116 7.61 -20.40 18.93
N PHE A 117 7.68 -21.71 19.08
CA PHE A 117 8.92 -22.47 18.98
C PHE A 117 9.15 -22.90 17.55
N SER A 118 10.37 -22.69 17.05
CA SER A 118 10.80 -23.08 15.71
C SER A 118 11.98 -24.04 15.77
N ASP A 119 11.98 -25.07 14.92
CA ASP A 119 13.07 -26.02 14.73
C ASP A 119 13.92 -25.72 13.47
N ASP A 120 14.93 -26.55 13.20
CA ASP A 120 15.80 -26.42 12.01
C ASP A 120 15.03 -26.55 10.67
N ARG A 121 13.81 -27.10 10.69
CA ARG A 121 12.95 -27.28 9.52
C ARG A 121 11.88 -26.19 9.41
N GLN A 122 11.98 -25.13 10.22
CA GLN A 122 10.99 -24.05 10.30
C GLN A 122 9.58 -24.54 10.69
N GLN A 123 9.47 -25.67 11.38
CA GLN A 123 8.19 -26.11 11.95
C GLN A 123 7.89 -25.29 13.20
N ALA A 124 6.71 -24.66 13.22
CA ALA A 124 6.30 -23.76 14.29
C ALA A 124 5.30 -24.44 15.24
N LEU A 125 5.59 -24.44 16.55
CA LEU A 125 4.67 -24.87 17.61
C LEU A 125 4.28 -23.68 18.47
N ARG A 126 2.98 -23.36 18.53
CA ARG A 126 2.44 -22.30 19.39
C ARG A 126 2.23 -22.83 20.82
N TRP A 127 2.65 -22.03 21.79
CA TRP A 127 2.51 -22.27 23.21
C TRP A 127 1.86 -21.08 23.92
N ASN A 128 1.05 -21.35 24.94
CA ASN A 128 0.37 -20.32 25.73
C ASN A 128 1.00 -20.21 27.13
N PRO A 129 1.32 -19.00 27.61
CA PRO A 129 1.90 -18.76 28.92
C PRO A 129 1.05 -19.25 30.07
N THR A 130 1.70 -19.80 31.10
CA THR A 130 1.05 -20.11 32.36
C THR A 130 0.77 -18.81 33.15
N PRO A 131 -0.18 -18.82 34.11
CA PRO A 131 -0.44 -17.67 34.97
C PRO A 131 0.81 -17.16 35.72
N GLU A 132 1.75 -18.05 36.05
CA GLU A 132 3.01 -17.70 36.71
C GLU A 132 3.91 -16.89 35.78
N VAL A 133 4.05 -17.29 34.51
CA VAL A 133 4.81 -16.52 33.52
C VAL A 133 4.18 -15.15 33.30
N LEU A 134 2.85 -15.08 33.18
CA LEU A 134 2.13 -13.81 33.05
C LEU A 134 2.29 -12.92 34.29
N ALA A 135 2.37 -13.49 35.50
CA ALA A 135 2.66 -12.74 36.71
C ALA A 135 4.08 -12.14 36.70
N LEU A 136 5.09 -12.89 36.24
CA LEU A 136 6.46 -12.37 36.09
C LEU A 136 6.53 -11.23 35.07
N VAL A 137 5.81 -11.37 33.95
CA VAL A 137 5.74 -10.33 32.91
C VAL A 137 5.03 -9.07 33.41
N ARG A 138 3.95 -9.22 34.20
CA ARG A 138 3.27 -8.08 34.85
C ARG A 138 4.16 -7.36 35.85
N GLU A 139 4.89 -8.10 36.69
CA GLU A 139 5.85 -7.53 37.63
C GLU A 139 6.97 -6.78 36.89
N HIS A 140 7.47 -7.37 35.79
CA HIS A 140 8.44 -6.71 34.92
C HIS A 140 7.88 -5.39 34.35
N ARG A 141 6.63 -5.39 33.87
CA ARG A 141 5.96 -4.19 33.36
C ARG A 141 5.89 -3.10 34.43
N GLN A 142 5.52 -3.45 35.67
CA GLN A 142 5.45 -2.50 36.79
C GLN A 142 6.81 -1.89 37.14
N LEU A 143 7.89 -2.68 37.09
CA LEU A 143 9.24 -2.17 37.27
C LEU A 143 9.64 -1.26 36.10
N SER A 144 9.30 -1.64 34.87
CA SER A 144 9.59 -0.82 33.68
C SER A 144 8.85 0.52 33.69
N ALA A 145 7.68 0.62 34.33
CA ALA A 145 6.97 1.88 34.48
C ALA A 145 7.75 2.94 35.28
N GLN A 146 8.72 2.51 36.10
CA GLN A 146 9.61 3.39 36.86
C GLN A 146 10.87 3.80 36.06
N LEU A 147 11.03 3.27 34.85
CA LEU A 147 12.19 3.45 33.99
C LEU A 147 11.78 4.20 32.72
N GLY A 148 12.44 5.33 32.43
CA GLY A 148 12.33 6.01 31.13
C GLY A 148 10.89 6.36 30.69
N ASP A 149 10.49 5.82 29.54
CA ASP A 149 9.28 6.17 28.76
C ASP A 149 7.96 5.59 29.30
N GLY A 150 7.98 5.03 30.51
CA GLY A 150 6.84 4.40 31.16
C GLY A 150 6.65 2.93 30.76
N PRO A 151 5.52 2.31 31.11
CA PRO A 151 5.32 0.89 30.83
C PRO A 151 5.15 0.66 29.32
N TRP A 152 5.77 -0.39 28.80
CA TRP A 152 5.53 -0.84 27.43
C TRP A 152 4.10 -1.41 27.27
N TRP A 153 3.62 -1.47 26.02
CA TRP A 153 2.35 -2.14 25.69
C TRP A 153 2.57 -3.60 25.34
N ARG A 154 3.64 -3.89 24.57
CA ARG A 154 4.08 -5.25 24.29
C ARG A 154 5.55 -5.46 24.65
N LEU A 155 5.85 -6.67 25.09
CA LEU A 155 7.19 -7.19 25.30
C LEU A 155 7.42 -8.31 24.30
N LEU A 156 8.47 -8.17 23.50
CA LEU A 156 8.91 -9.18 22.54
C LEU A 156 10.18 -9.81 23.10
N LEU A 157 10.19 -11.13 23.21
CA LEU A 157 11.32 -11.88 23.72
C LEU A 157 11.72 -12.93 22.69
N THR A 158 12.98 -12.89 22.29
CA THR A 158 13.62 -13.98 21.55
C THR A 158 14.54 -14.74 22.48
N LEU A 159 14.42 -16.07 22.49
CA LEU A 159 15.37 -16.96 23.14
C LEU A 159 15.85 -18.00 22.14
N THR A 160 17.16 -18.22 22.06
CA THR A 160 17.75 -19.28 21.23
C THR A 160 18.21 -20.45 22.09
N ARG A 161 18.41 -21.62 21.46
CA ARG A 161 18.93 -22.81 22.13
C ARG A 161 20.31 -22.60 22.76
N SER A 162 21.12 -21.69 22.22
CA SER A 162 22.42 -21.32 22.82
C SER A 162 22.29 -20.48 24.10
N GLY A 163 21.07 -20.09 24.48
CA GLY A 163 20.80 -19.26 25.65
C GLY A 163 20.92 -17.76 25.39
N GLN A 164 21.01 -17.33 24.13
CA GLN A 164 20.94 -15.90 23.80
C GLN A 164 19.52 -15.41 24.02
N ILE A 165 19.39 -14.34 24.81
CA ILE A 165 18.12 -13.67 25.11
C ILE A 165 18.18 -12.27 24.53
N GLU A 166 17.17 -11.92 23.74
CA GLU A 166 16.92 -10.57 23.24
C GLU A 166 15.52 -10.16 23.70
N VAL A 167 15.39 -8.94 24.21
CA VAL A 167 14.13 -8.40 24.73
C VAL A 167 13.93 -7.01 24.19
N ASP A 168 12.83 -6.83 23.47
CA ASP A 168 12.38 -5.55 22.93
C ASP A 168 11.05 -5.14 23.53
N TYR A 169 10.80 -3.84 23.49
CA TYR A 169 9.59 -3.22 24.00
C TYR A 169 8.91 -2.43 22.91
N ASP A 170 7.60 -2.63 22.77
CA ASP A 170 6.78 -1.87 21.85
C ASP A 170 5.84 -0.94 22.62
N TYR A 171 5.95 0.35 22.30
CA TYR A 171 5.18 1.44 22.87
C TYR A 171 4.02 1.89 21.97
N GLY A 172 3.68 1.08 20.97
CA GLY A 172 2.62 1.31 20.01
C GLY A 172 3.11 2.01 18.76
N ASP A 173 4.37 1.82 18.38
CA ASP A 173 4.91 2.48 17.17
C ASP A 173 4.13 2.01 15.92
N GLU A 174 3.61 0.79 15.96
CA GLU A 174 2.72 0.22 14.97
C GLU A 174 1.42 -0.34 15.59
N PRO A 175 0.31 -0.38 14.83
CA PRO A 175 -0.92 -1.08 15.21
C PRO A 175 -0.65 -2.53 15.62
N PHE A 176 -1.20 -2.90 16.77
CA PHE A 176 -1.07 -4.27 17.26
C PHE A 176 -1.87 -5.25 16.40
N PRO A 177 -1.35 -6.48 16.18
CA PRO A 177 -2.14 -7.56 15.61
C PRO A 177 -3.41 -7.82 16.41
N GLU A 178 -4.48 -8.28 15.76
CA GLU A 178 -5.80 -8.49 16.37
C GLU A 178 -5.75 -9.36 17.64
N GLU A 179 -4.93 -10.42 17.64
CA GLU A 179 -4.76 -11.32 18.79
C GLU A 179 -4.14 -10.65 20.03
N GLN A 180 -3.56 -9.45 19.86
CA GLN A 180 -2.85 -8.69 20.88
C GLN A 180 -3.51 -7.32 21.13
N LEU A 181 -4.52 -6.96 20.33
CA LEU A 181 -5.22 -5.69 20.44
C LEU A 181 -6.39 -5.83 21.40
N PHE A 182 -6.28 -5.22 22.59
CA PHE A 182 -7.37 -5.15 23.54
C PHE A 182 -8.48 -4.17 23.14
N ALA A 183 -9.65 -4.32 23.76
CA ALA A 183 -10.73 -3.36 23.62
C ALA A 183 -10.32 -1.95 24.13
N PRO A 184 -10.89 -0.85 23.59
CA PRO A 184 -10.53 0.52 23.97
C PRO A 184 -10.58 0.79 25.48
N GLU A 185 -11.54 0.22 26.19
CA GLU A 185 -11.76 0.42 27.63
C GLU A 185 -10.57 -0.07 28.47
N ILE A 186 -9.89 -1.13 28.01
CA ILE A 186 -8.72 -1.71 28.68
C ILE A 186 -7.54 -0.73 28.62
N TYR A 187 -7.32 -0.10 27.47
CA TYR A 187 -6.27 0.92 27.33
C TYR A 187 -6.61 2.21 28.07
N ARG A 188 -7.89 2.62 28.14
CA ARG A 188 -8.28 3.80 28.93
C ARG A 188 -7.98 3.59 30.41
N ALA A 189 -8.31 2.42 30.97
CA ALA A 189 -7.96 2.08 32.34
C ALA A 189 -6.43 2.10 32.58
N ASP A 190 -5.64 1.65 31.61
CA ASP A 190 -4.17 1.73 31.71
C ASP A 190 -3.66 3.16 31.71
N LEU A 191 -4.23 4.03 30.87
CA LEU A 191 -3.86 5.45 30.81
C LEU A 191 -4.29 6.25 32.04
N GLU A 192 -5.32 5.80 32.77
CA GLU A 192 -5.67 6.36 34.08
C GLU A 192 -4.59 6.02 35.13
N ALA A 193 -4.06 4.80 35.11
CA ALA A 193 -3.00 4.37 36.03
C ALA A 193 -1.61 4.88 35.65
N PHE A 194 -1.32 4.94 34.35
CA PHE A 194 -0.06 5.37 33.77
C PHE A 194 -0.28 6.45 32.69
N PRO A 195 -0.55 7.70 33.10
CA PRO A 195 -0.81 8.79 32.16
C PRO A 195 0.36 9.05 31.21
N ARG A 196 0.04 9.25 29.93
CA ARG A 196 1.02 9.59 28.87
C ARG A 196 0.72 10.96 28.30
N LYS A 197 1.78 11.70 27.92
CA LYS A 197 1.65 13.03 27.29
C LYS A 197 1.02 12.97 25.90
N SER A 198 1.34 11.93 25.14
CA SER A 198 0.79 11.67 23.81
C SER A 198 0.80 10.17 23.54
N LEU A 199 -0.08 9.74 22.65
CA LEU A 199 -0.15 8.39 22.13
C LEU A 199 0.25 8.38 20.65
N PRO A 200 0.78 7.26 20.13
CA PRO A 200 0.83 7.03 18.69
C PRO A 200 -0.54 7.29 18.05
N VAL A 201 -0.56 7.96 16.89
CA VAL A 201 -1.80 8.49 16.31
C VAL A 201 -2.86 7.41 16.10
N TRP A 202 -2.46 6.21 15.66
CA TRP A 202 -3.39 5.10 15.48
C TRP A 202 -4.05 4.64 16.78
N LEU A 203 -3.31 4.63 17.89
CA LEU A 203 -3.84 4.22 19.20
C LEU A 203 -4.71 5.34 19.77
N ALA A 204 -4.31 6.60 19.58
CA ALA A 204 -5.14 7.75 19.93
C ALA A 204 -6.48 7.72 19.16
N ALA A 205 -6.43 7.45 17.86
CA ALA A 205 -7.60 7.29 17.01
C ALA A 205 -8.46 6.10 17.47
N TYR A 206 -7.88 4.91 17.67
CA TYR A 206 -8.58 3.72 18.15
C TYR A 206 -9.37 3.97 19.45
N LEU A 207 -8.82 4.80 20.35
CA LEU A 207 -9.48 5.14 21.61
C LEU A 207 -10.50 6.28 21.51
N ARG A 208 -10.36 7.18 20.54
CA ARG A 208 -11.04 8.49 20.55
C ARG A 208 -11.77 8.83 19.25
N HIS A 209 -11.75 8.00 18.22
CA HIS A 209 -12.35 8.33 16.92
C HIS A 209 -13.87 8.50 17.03
N GLY A 210 -14.56 7.63 17.77
CA GLY A 210 -16.00 7.74 18.03
C GLY A 210 -16.83 7.83 16.75
N ASP A 211 -16.39 7.13 15.70
CA ASP A 211 -16.99 7.12 14.36
C ASP A 211 -17.17 8.51 13.71
N ARG A 212 -16.48 9.55 14.20
CA ARG A 212 -16.58 10.93 13.71
C ARG A 212 -16.19 11.10 12.24
N GLN A 213 -15.42 10.16 11.68
CA GLN A 213 -15.02 10.15 10.28
C GLN A 213 -15.87 9.19 9.41
N GLN A 214 -16.76 8.40 10.01
CA GLN A 214 -17.69 7.59 9.23
C GLN A 214 -18.80 8.46 8.63
N ARG A 215 -19.25 8.08 7.45
CA ARG A 215 -20.25 8.79 6.67
C ARG A 215 -21.18 7.79 5.99
N SER A 216 -22.08 7.22 6.80
CA SER A 216 -23.10 6.29 6.29
C SER A 216 -23.93 6.93 5.17
N PRO A 217 -24.55 6.15 4.27
CA PRO A 217 -25.38 6.71 3.19
C PRO A 217 -26.46 7.69 3.67
N GLY A 218 -27.07 7.42 4.83
CA GLY A 218 -28.04 8.32 5.45
C GLY A 218 -27.43 9.64 5.89
N ALA A 219 -26.28 9.58 6.56
CA ALA A 219 -25.52 10.76 6.99
C ALA A 219 -25.02 11.58 5.80
N ALA A 220 -24.47 10.93 4.76
CA ALA A 220 -24.02 11.56 3.53
C ALA A 220 -25.16 12.33 2.84
N ALA A 221 -26.35 11.71 2.74
CA ALA A 221 -27.50 12.35 2.12
C ALA A 221 -28.03 13.55 2.94
N ALA A 222 -28.03 13.44 4.27
CA ALA A 222 -28.43 14.53 5.17
C ALA A 222 -27.46 15.71 5.09
N GLN A 223 -26.16 15.45 5.21
CA GLN A 223 -25.12 16.47 5.11
C GLN A 223 -25.15 17.16 3.74
N ALA A 224 -25.26 16.41 2.64
CA ALA A 224 -25.32 17.00 1.31
C ALA A 224 -26.57 17.89 1.09
N ARG A 225 -27.69 17.64 1.77
CA ARG A 225 -28.86 18.55 1.76
C ARG A 225 -28.57 19.82 2.55
N GLY A 226 -28.04 19.68 3.77
CA GLY A 226 -27.67 20.81 4.62
C GLY A 226 -26.63 21.72 3.96
N ASP A 227 -25.61 21.14 3.33
CA ASP A 227 -24.59 21.89 2.60
C ASP A 227 -25.22 22.68 1.43
N ARG A 228 -26.14 22.08 0.67
CA ARG A 228 -26.86 22.80 -0.41
C ARG A 228 -27.72 23.94 0.12
N GLU A 229 -28.43 23.73 1.22
CA GLU A 229 -29.25 24.77 1.87
C GLU A 229 -28.38 25.92 2.41
N ALA A 230 -27.18 25.60 2.89
CA ALA A 230 -26.20 26.56 3.39
C ALA A 230 -25.32 27.19 2.28
N GLY A 231 -25.49 26.78 1.01
CA GLY A 231 -24.65 27.24 -0.09
C GLY A 231 -23.19 26.76 -0.02
N VAL A 232 -22.91 25.72 0.75
CA VAL A 232 -21.59 25.10 0.88
C VAL A 232 -21.37 24.14 -0.29
N ALA A 233 -20.26 24.32 -1.01
CA ALA A 233 -19.85 23.46 -2.11
C ALA A 233 -18.43 22.96 -1.89
N GLY A 234 -18.09 21.83 -2.54
CA GLY A 234 -16.72 21.34 -2.58
C GLY A 234 -15.78 22.35 -3.23
N VAL A 235 -14.55 22.41 -2.72
CA VAL A 235 -13.47 23.23 -3.27
C VAL A 235 -12.90 22.53 -4.51
N PRO A 236 -12.90 23.19 -5.69
CA PRO A 236 -12.29 22.62 -6.90
C PRO A 236 -10.79 22.37 -6.72
N VAL A 237 -10.30 21.33 -7.37
CA VAL A 237 -8.91 20.85 -7.28
C VAL A 237 -8.30 20.80 -8.67
N THR A 238 -7.15 21.45 -8.86
CA THR A 238 -6.52 21.66 -10.18
C THR A 238 -5.12 21.06 -10.30
N ASP A 239 -4.53 20.66 -9.19
CA ASP A 239 -3.23 19.99 -9.05
C ASP A 239 -3.30 18.47 -9.29
N LEU A 240 -4.52 17.90 -9.32
CA LEU A 240 -4.77 16.50 -9.70
C LEU A 240 -5.08 16.36 -11.21
N PRO A 241 -4.43 15.42 -11.92
CA PRO A 241 -4.83 15.09 -13.28
C PRO A 241 -6.28 14.58 -13.33
N PRO A 242 -6.98 14.68 -14.48
CA PRO A 242 -8.33 14.14 -14.62
C PRO A 242 -8.41 12.66 -14.23
N PHE A 243 -9.53 12.24 -13.63
CA PHE A 243 -9.71 10.89 -13.12
C PHE A 243 -9.29 9.77 -14.09
N PRO A 244 -9.68 9.77 -15.38
CA PRO A 244 -9.27 8.70 -16.30
C PRO A 244 -7.74 8.58 -16.46
N VAL A 245 -7.01 9.70 -16.36
CA VAL A 245 -5.54 9.72 -16.45
C VAL A 245 -4.92 9.14 -15.18
N VAL A 246 -5.40 9.57 -14.00
CA VAL A 246 -4.97 9.02 -12.70
C VAL A 246 -5.23 7.51 -12.65
N ALA A 247 -6.43 7.10 -13.04
CA ALA A 247 -6.87 5.71 -13.09
C ALA A 247 -5.99 4.87 -14.02
N ALA A 248 -5.60 5.41 -15.18
CA ALA A 248 -4.78 4.71 -16.14
C ALA A 248 -3.33 4.54 -15.68
N ARG A 249 -2.73 5.61 -15.16
CA ARG A 249 -1.38 5.57 -14.58
C ARG A 249 -1.27 4.58 -13.44
N TRP A 250 -2.28 4.55 -12.57
CA TRP A 250 -2.35 3.58 -11.48
C TRP A 250 -2.38 2.15 -12.01
N ALA A 251 -3.20 1.87 -13.03
CA ALA A 251 -3.28 0.54 -13.65
C ALA A 251 -1.93 0.08 -14.22
N VAL A 252 -1.19 0.99 -14.87
CA VAL A 252 0.16 0.68 -15.39
C VAL A 252 1.13 0.38 -14.26
N LEU A 253 1.09 1.12 -13.16
CA LEU A 253 1.92 0.81 -12.00
C LEU A 253 1.56 -0.54 -11.39
N CYS A 254 0.28 -0.85 -11.22
CA CYS A 254 -0.15 -2.18 -10.77
C CYS A 254 0.41 -3.28 -11.67
N ALA A 255 0.34 -3.09 -12.98
CA ALA A 255 0.87 -4.04 -13.96
C ALA A 255 2.39 -4.21 -13.82
N ALA A 256 3.13 -3.11 -13.66
CA ALA A 256 4.58 -3.15 -13.50
C ALA A 256 5.02 -3.87 -12.21
N PHE A 257 4.36 -3.61 -11.07
CA PHE A 257 4.65 -4.31 -9.81
C PHE A 257 4.26 -5.78 -9.86
N ALA A 258 3.15 -6.12 -10.54
CA ALA A 258 2.77 -7.52 -10.78
C ALA A 258 3.78 -8.24 -11.69
N ALA A 259 4.26 -7.58 -12.76
CA ALA A 259 5.29 -8.13 -13.64
C ALA A 259 6.57 -8.47 -12.86
N ALA A 260 6.99 -7.56 -11.97
CA ALA A 260 8.14 -7.73 -11.11
C ALA A 260 7.94 -8.75 -9.96
N ARG A 261 6.77 -9.39 -9.87
CA ARG A 261 6.38 -10.30 -8.77
C ARG A 261 6.60 -9.70 -7.39
N SER A 262 6.45 -8.39 -7.28
CA SER A 262 6.53 -7.73 -5.99
C SER A 262 5.36 -8.19 -5.13
N GLU A 263 5.59 -8.44 -3.85
CA GLU A 263 4.50 -8.65 -2.89
C GLU A 263 3.88 -7.30 -2.47
N TRP A 264 4.62 -6.22 -2.68
CA TRP A 264 4.28 -4.86 -2.25
C TRP A 264 3.86 -3.97 -3.43
N GLY A 265 3.37 -2.77 -3.13
CA GLY A 265 3.01 -1.74 -4.12
C GLY A 265 1.53 -1.74 -4.53
N PRO A 266 1.16 -0.90 -5.50
CA PRO A 266 -0.24 -0.69 -5.88
C PRO A 266 -0.85 -1.95 -6.52
N ARG A 267 -2.13 -2.21 -6.25
CA ARG A 267 -2.90 -3.32 -6.85
C ARG A 267 -4.28 -2.87 -7.29
N LEU A 268 -4.78 -3.44 -8.39
CA LEU A 268 -6.20 -3.38 -8.72
C LEU A 268 -6.91 -4.56 -8.08
N LEU A 269 -8.02 -4.25 -7.41
CA LEU A 269 -9.03 -5.17 -6.97
C LEU A 269 -10.34 -4.84 -7.71
N PRO A 270 -11.34 -5.73 -7.74
CA PRO A 270 -12.63 -5.43 -8.37
C PRO A 270 -13.23 -4.11 -7.89
N GLY A 271 -13.31 -3.11 -8.78
CA GLY A 271 -13.89 -1.79 -8.50
C GLY A 271 -13.03 -0.82 -7.69
N VAL A 272 -11.82 -1.20 -7.26
CA VAL A 272 -10.95 -0.33 -6.46
C VAL A 272 -9.48 -0.46 -6.84
N ARG A 273 -8.81 0.68 -6.94
CA ARG A 273 -7.35 0.80 -7.00
C ARG A 273 -6.85 0.99 -5.59
N TRP A 274 -5.99 0.09 -5.11
CA TRP A 274 -5.45 0.10 -3.76
C TRP A 274 -3.96 0.38 -3.76
N PHE A 275 -3.50 1.15 -2.78
CA PHE A 275 -2.09 1.36 -2.52
C PHE A 275 -1.85 1.55 -1.02
N GLU A 276 -0.84 0.87 -0.52
CA GLU A 276 -0.27 1.05 0.81
C GLU A 276 1.25 1.09 0.65
N GLY A 277 1.87 2.17 1.11
CA GLY A 277 3.31 2.35 1.11
C GLY A 277 3.97 1.72 2.33
N ALA A 278 5.29 1.60 2.30
CA ALA A 278 6.07 1.02 3.40
C ALA A 278 5.93 1.81 4.72
N THR A 279 5.57 3.09 4.65
CA THR A 279 5.35 3.96 5.83
C THR A 279 3.93 3.86 6.40
N ARG A 280 3.10 2.90 5.94
CA ARG A 280 1.66 2.77 6.28
C ARG A 280 0.79 3.95 5.83
N SER A 281 1.31 4.77 4.93
CA SER A 281 0.55 5.78 4.20
C SER A 281 -0.06 5.13 2.97
N GLY A 282 -1.32 5.42 2.68
CA GLY A 282 -2.01 4.69 1.63
C GLY A 282 -3.37 5.27 1.28
N SER A 283 -3.93 4.74 0.20
CA SER A 283 -5.17 5.24 -0.37
C SER A 283 -5.91 4.22 -1.21
N SER A 284 -7.18 4.53 -1.45
CA SER A 284 -8.01 3.85 -2.41
C SER A 284 -8.60 4.84 -3.41
N LEU A 285 -8.66 4.43 -4.67
CA LEU A 285 -9.38 5.12 -5.73
C LEU A 285 -10.52 4.21 -6.23
N HIS A 286 -11.75 4.57 -5.90
CA HIS A 286 -12.96 3.89 -6.34
C HIS A 286 -13.49 4.52 -7.62
N ALA A 287 -13.68 3.70 -8.66
CA ALA A 287 -14.38 4.08 -9.87
C ALA A 287 -15.88 3.79 -9.70
N LEU A 288 -16.73 4.76 -10.02
CA LEU A 288 -18.17 4.69 -9.81
C LEU A 288 -18.93 4.89 -11.13
N PRO A 289 -20.18 4.38 -11.22
CA PRO A 289 -21.02 4.58 -12.40
C PRO A 289 -21.17 6.07 -12.76
N ALA A 290 -21.36 6.31 -14.07
CA ALA A 290 -21.42 7.64 -14.69
C ALA A 290 -20.10 8.43 -14.65
N GLY A 291 -18.96 7.73 -14.68
CA GLY A 291 -17.63 8.35 -14.76
C GLY A 291 -17.28 9.15 -13.51
N ARG A 292 -17.79 8.73 -12.34
CA ARG A 292 -17.51 9.36 -11.04
C ARG A 292 -16.39 8.60 -10.33
N ALA A 293 -15.72 9.25 -9.38
CA ALA A 293 -14.72 8.58 -8.57
C ALA A 293 -14.56 9.19 -7.18
N VAL A 294 -13.98 8.41 -6.26
CA VAL A 294 -13.54 8.87 -4.94
C VAL A 294 -12.11 8.42 -4.73
N LEU A 295 -11.21 9.38 -4.48
CA LEU A 295 -9.84 9.15 -4.03
C LEU A 295 -9.75 9.52 -2.55
N SER A 296 -9.46 8.57 -1.68
CA SER A 296 -9.40 8.83 -0.24
C SER A 296 -8.35 7.96 0.44
N GLY A 297 -7.83 8.40 1.58
CA GLY A 297 -6.72 7.72 2.21
C GLY A 297 -6.20 8.42 3.46
N GLY A 298 -5.02 7.99 3.90
CA GLY A 298 -4.36 8.46 5.10
C GLY A 298 -2.86 8.59 4.91
N VAL A 299 -2.33 9.72 5.36
CA VAL A 299 -0.90 9.97 5.63
C VAL A 299 -0.62 9.44 7.05
N TRP A 300 0.36 8.56 7.19
CA TRP A 300 0.71 7.98 8.48
C TRP A 300 1.20 9.07 9.44
N ASN A 301 0.76 9.02 10.70
CA ASN A 301 1.09 10.02 11.72
C ASN A 301 0.84 11.48 11.30
N SER A 302 -0.25 11.74 10.56
CA SER A 302 -0.65 13.10 10.15
C SER A 302 -0.72 14.05 11.37
N PRO A 303 -0.09 15.24 11.31
CA PRO A 303 -0.12 16.23 12.37
C PRO A 303 -1.54 16.67 12.77
N GLU A 304 -2.46 16.70 11.80
CA GLU A 304 -3.86 17.06 12.01
C GLU A 304 -4.60 16.03 12.86
N LEU A 305 -4.38 14.74 12.60
CA LEU A 305 -4.97 13.66 13.42
C LEU A 305 -4.30 13.57 14.79
N ASP A 306 -2.98 13.78 14.88
CA ASP A 306 -2.30 13.89 16.17
C ASP A 306 -2.89 15.04 17.01
N ALA A 307 -3.06 16.23 16.42
CA ALA A 307 -3.68 17.35 17.12
C ALA A 307 -5.12 17.03 17.55
N ALA A 308 -5.91 16.41 16.67
CA ALA A 308 -7.31 16.11 16.96
C ALA A 308 -7.50 15.03 18.02
N TYR A 309 -6.65 13.99 18.02
CA TYR A 309 -6.81 12.88 18.95
C TYR A 309 -6.00 13.04 20.24
N ASN A 310 -4.80 13.63 20.20
CA ASN A 310 -3.96 13.80 21.40
C ASN A 310 -4.11 15.17 22.09
N ARG A 311 -4.64 16.18 21.39
CA ARG A 311 -4.71 17.57 21.89
C ARG A 311 -6.10 18.20 21.75
N ASP A 312 -7.13 17.37 21.56
CA ASP A 312 -8.54 17.77 21.48
C ASP A 312 -8.84 18.86 20.43
N ALA A 313 -8.05 18.95 19.36
CA ALA A 313 -8.36 19.83 18.23
C ALA A 313 -9.54 19.29 17.41
N ASP A 314 -10.15 20.16 16.60
CA ASP A 314 -11.20 19.74 15.67
C ASP A 314 -10.63 18.85 14.55
N LEU A 315 -11.39 17.81 14.17
CA LEU A 315 -11.07 17.02 12.99
C LEU A 315 -11.35 17.84 11.72
N PRO A 316 -10.52 17.70 10.67
CA PRO A 316 -10.78 18.34 9.38
C PRO A 316 -12.15 17.91 8.82
N ALA A 317 -12.93 18.86 8.30
CA ALA A 317 -14.20 18.57 7.66
C ALA A 317 -13.99 18.03 6.23
N LEU A 318 -13.41 16.82 6.12
CA LEU A 318 -13.00 16.20 4.85
C LEU A 318 -14.15 16.08 3.83
N PHE A 319 -15.38 15.89 4.32
CA PHE A 319 -16.58 15.71 3.51
C PHE A 319 -17.41 16.99 3.31
N ARG A 320 -16.90 18.15 3.72
CA ARG A 320 -17.60 19.43 3.55
C ARG A 320 -17.89 19.70 2.07
N GLY A 321 -19.16 19.89 1.72
CA GLY A 321 -19.58 20.10 0.33
C GLY A 321 -19.58 18.82 -0.52
N ALA A 322 -19.32 17.66 0.07
CA ALA A 322 -19.28 16.39 -0.66
C ALA A 322 -20.69 15.90 -1.00
N PRO A 323 -20.93 15.42 -2.24
CA PRO A 323 -22.20 14.83 -2.63
C PRO A 323 -22.63 13.66 -1.74
N GLY A 324 -23.93 13.37 -1.72
CA GLY A 324 -24.49 12.28 -0.90
C GLY A 324 -24.09 10.87 -1.35
N TRP A 325 -23.47 10.73 -2.53
CA TRP A 325 -22.91 9.45 -3.01
C TRP A 325 -21.48 9.21 -2.54
N VAL A 326 -20.83 10.19 -1.92
CA VAL A 326 -19.55 10.00 -1.21
C VAL A 326 -19.88 9.51 0.19
N ALA A 327 -19.87 8.20 0.38
CA ALA A 327 -20.24 7.53 1.63
C ALA A 327 -19.27 6.38 1.92
N ASP A 328 -19.38 5.75 3.10
CA ASP A 328 -18.44 4.73 3.58
C ASP A 328 -18.11 3.61 2.57
N GLN A 329 -19.07 3.23 1.71
CA GLN A 329 -18.89 2.16 0.72
C GLN A 329 -17.85 2.49 -0.37
N VAL A 330 -17.55 3.77 -0.57
CA VAL A 330 -16.66 4.28 -1.63
C VAL A 330 -15.52 5.11 -1.08
N VAL A 331 -15.39 5.16 0.25
CA VAL A 331 -14.33 5.84 0.98
C VAL A 331 -13.38 4.80 1.56
N ASN A 332 -12.11 5.15 1.69
CA ASN A 332 -11.09 4.28 2.25
C ASN A 332 -11.47 3.80 3.66
N HIS A 333 -11.20 2.52 3.93
CA HIS A 333 -11.48 1.86 5.22
C HIS A 333 -10.96 2.62 6.46
N ARG A 334 -9.93 3.46 6.29
CA ARG A 334 -9.41 4.36 7.33
C ARG A 334 -10.48 5.26 7.95
N ALA A 335 -11.57 5.58 7.25
CA ALA A 335 -12.71 6.30 7.83
C ALA A 335 -13.30 5.58 9.06
N GLY A 336 -13.40 4.25 9.01
CA GLY A 336 -13.89 3.43 10.12
C GLY A 336 -12.92 3.38 11.30
N ALA A 337 -11.61 3.47 11.02
CA ALA A 337 -10.55 3.48 12.03
C ALA A 337 -10.22 4.89 12.57
N GLY A 338 -10.87 5.94 12.07
CA GLY A 338 -10.50 7.32 12.42
C GLY A 338 -9.14 7.77 11.86
N MET A 339 -8.65 7.13 10.81
CA MET A 339 -7.31 7.37 10.24
C MET A 339 -7.36 8.03 8.86
N LEU A 340 -8.51 8.58 8.47
CA LEU A 340 -8.68 9.27 7.19
C LEU A 340 -8.09 10.68 7.29
N THR A 341 -7.19 11.04 6.37
CA THR A 341 -6.59 12.39 6.33
C THR A 341 -7.00 13.16 5.08
N PHE A 342 -7.53 12.49 4.05
CA PHE A 342 -8.03 13.15 2.85
C PHE A 342 -9.16 12.38 2.15
N CYS A 343 -10.00 13.14 1.45
CA CYS A 343 -11.04 12.66 0.55
C CYS A 343 -11.26 13.66 -0.60
N PHE A 344 -11.03 13.19 -1.82
CA PHE A 344 -11.30 13.89 -3.07
C PHE A 344 -12.39 13.13 -3.83
N TRP A 345 -13.25 13.85 -4.54
CA TRP A 345 -14.28 13.25 -5.38
C TRP A 345 -14.31 13.88 -6.76
N TRP A 346 -14.52 13.03 -7.77
CA TRP A 346 -14.67 13.41 -9.16
C TRP A 346 -16.12 13.24 -9.57
N ASP A 347 -16.74 14.31 -10.08
CA ASP A 347 -18.15 14.34 -10.44
C ASP A 347 -18.44 14.02 -11.92
N GLY A 348 -17.40 13.73 -12.70
CA GLY A 348 -17.45 13.59 -14.15
C GLY A 348 -16.78 14.75 -14.90
N ARG A 349 -16.53 15.88 -14.24
CA ARG A 349 -15.95 17.09 -14.84
C ARG A 349 -14.67 17.55 -14.17
N GLY A 350 -14.61 17.47 -12.85
CA GLY A 350 -13.50 17.98 -12.06
C GLY A 350 -13.34 17.26 -10.73
N TRP A 351 -12.15 17.42 -10.13
CA TRP A 351 -11.90 17.00 -8.77
C TRP A 351 -12.33 18.08 -7.79
N TYR A 352 -12.86 17.64 -6.65
CA TYR A 352 -13.29 18.48 -5.56
C TYR A 352 -12.85 17.89 -4.22
N ARG A 353 -12.72 18.74 -3.21
CA ARG A 353 -12.40 18.37 -1.84
C ARG A 353 -13.17 19.21 -0.83
N GLY A 354 -13.32 18.69 0.39
CA GLY A 354 -13.71 19.49 1.55
C GLY A 354 -12.48 20.18 2.13
N GLU A 355 -12.20 19.96 3.41
CA GLU A 355 -10.99 20.44 4.08
C GLU A 355 -9.79 19.48 3.95
N SER A 356 -9.77 18.66 2.89
CA SER A 356 -8.61 17.79 2.62
C SER A 356 -7.38 18.64 2.29
N PRO A 357 -6.16 18.20 2.66
CA PRO A 357 -4.92 18.89 2.35
C PRO A 357 -4.65 18.95 0.83
N ALA A 358 -3.67 19.75 0.40
CA ALA A 358 -3.29 19.85 -1.01
C ALA A 358 -2.65 18.54 -1.51
N ALA A 359 -2.63 18.33 -2.84
CA ALA A 359 -2.12 17.09 -3.43
C ALA A 359 -0.68 16.76 -3.00
N GLU A 360 0.18 17.77 -2.86
CA GLU A 360 1.58 17.59 -2.50
C GLU A 360 1.75 17.04 -1.08
N GLN A 361 0.84 17.38 -0.18
CA GLN A 361 0.88 16.95 1.22
C GLN A 361 0.45 15.50 1.40
N ILE A 362 -0.16 14.89 0.38
CA ILE A 362 -0.59 13.49 0.40
C ILE A 362 0.25 12.60 -0.52
N ALA A 363 1.37 13.12 -1.04
CA ALA A 363 2.19 12.44 -2.04
C ALA A 363 2.65 11.04 -1.60
N GLU A 364 2.95 10.84 -0.31
CA GLU A 364 3.35 9.54 0.26
C GLU A 364 2.23 8.50 0.26
N ALA A 365 0.97 8.92 0.25
CA ALA A 365 -0.19 8.04 0.29
C ALA A 365 -0.71 7.68 -1.12
N ILE A 366 -0.07 8.18 -2.18
CA ILE A 366 -0.46 8.01 -3.58
C ILE A 366 0.72 7.39 -4.35
N PRO A 367 0.52 6.39 -5.23
CA PRO A 367 1.63 5.69 -5.90
C PRO A 367 2.33 6.50 -7.01
N GLY A 368 2.45 7.82 -6.91
CA GLY A 368 3.20 8.64 -7.88
C GLY A 368 2.50 8.83 -9.23
N VAL A 369 1.17 8.83 -9.27
CA VAL A 369 0.36 8.93 -10.51
C VAL A 369 0.14 10.36 -11.01
N TRP A 370 0.82 11.34 -10.42
CA TRP A 370 0.68 12.77 -10.65
C TRP A 370 1.09 13.20 -12.06
N ASP A 371 2.16 12.61 -12.59
CA ASP A 371 2.71 12.91 -13.90
C ASP A 371 3.31 11.66 -14.55
N SER A 372 3.40 11.66 -15.88
CA SER A 372 3.90 10.51 -16.63
C SER A 372 5.38 10.25 -16.39
N ALA A 373 6.20 11.27 -16.12
CA ALA A 373 7.63 11.11 -15.88
C ALA A 373 7.89 10.37 -14.56
N THR A 374 7.09 10.63 -13.52
CA THR A 374 7.13 9.90 -12.25
C THR A 374 6.77 8.43 -12.46
N VAL A 375 5.71 8.13 -13.22
CA VAL A 375 5.31 6.75 -13.54
C VAL A 375 6.42 6.02 -14.31
N VAL A 376 6.98 6.65 -15.35
CA VAL A 376 8.10 6.11 -16.14
C VAL A 376 9.31 5.82 -15.24
N ARG A 377 9.65 6.75 -14.33
CA ARG A 377 10.76 6.59 -13.39
C ARG A 377 10.54 5.39 -12.45
N ILE A 378 9.34 5.26 -11.88
CA ILE A 378 9.01 4.13 -10.99
C ILE A 378 9.12 2.81 -11.74
N MET A 379 8.52 2.71 -12.93
CA MET A 379 8.59 1.51 -13.75
C MET A 379 10.02 1.15 -14.15
N THR A 380 10.83 2.16 -14.51
CA THR A 380 12.23 1.96 -14.86
C THR A 380 13.01 1.37 -13.69
N GLY A 381 12.72 1.80 -12.45
CA GLY A 381 13.32 1.24 -11.24
C GLY A 381 13.02 -0.25 -11.02
N LEU A 382 11.91 -0.76 -11.56
CA LEU A 382 11.53 -2.17 -11.47
C LEU A 382 12.24 -3.07 -12.49
N LEU A 383 12.91 -2.50 -13.50
CA LEU A 383 13.63 -3.27 -14.54
C LEU A 383 15.03 -3.74 -14.09
N GLY A 384 15.51 -3.32 -12.93
CA GLY A 384 16.83 -3.64 -12.42
C GLY A 384 17.93 -2.67 -12.87
N PRO A 385 19.22 -3.00 -12.65
CA PRO A 385 20.30 -2.00 -12.60
C PRO A 385 20.71 -1.37 -13.94
N GLN A 386 20.33 -1.91 -15.11
CA GLN A 386 20.70 -1.36 -16.42
C GLN A 386 19.64 -1.62 -17.52
N PRO A 387 18.52 -0.87 -17.54
CA PRO A 387 17.56 -0.97 -18.62
C PRO A 387 18.14 -0.45 -19.95
N SER A 388 17.87 -1.16 -21.05
CA SER A 388 18.30 -0.73 -22.38
C SER A 388 17.54 0.51 -22.86
N GLY A 389 18.12 1.26 -23.81
CA GLY A 389 17.45 2.42 -24.41
C GLY A 389 16.11 2.06 -25.09
N ALA A 390 16.01 0.86 -25.65
CA ALA A 390 14.76 0.33 -26.21
C ALA A 390 13.69 0.14 -25.13
N GLN A 391 14.06 -0.44 -23.98
CA GLN A 391 13.15 -0.61 -22.84
C GLN A 391 12.70 0.73 -22.26
N LEU A 392 13.59 1.72 -22.12
CA LEU A 392 13.22 3.06 -21.65
C LEU A 392 12.20 3.73 -22.59
N GLY A 393 12.37 3.55 -23.91
CA GLY A 393 11.39 3.98 -24.90
C GLY A 393 10.06 3.23 -24.78
N ALA A 394 10.11 1.92 -24.58
CA ALA A 394 8.93 1.07 -24.39
C ALA A 394 8.14 1.44 -23.14
N VAL A 395 8.79 1.78 -22.02
CA VAL A 395 8.12 2.23 -20.78
C VAL A 395 7.30 3.49 -21.06
N SER A 396 7.91 4.49 -21.71
CA SER A 396 7.23 5.73 -22.07
C SER A 396 6.04 5.48 -23.02
N ALA A 397 6.23 4.59 -24.01
CA ALA A 397 5.18 4.21 -24.95
C ALA A 397 4.01 3.49 -24.25
N LEU A 398 4.29 2.59 -23.31
CA LEU A 398 3.28 1.85 -22.55
C LEU A 398 2.44 2.78 -21.66
N VAL A 399 3.08 3.72 -20.96
CA VAL A 399 2.37 4.73 -20.15
C VAL A 399 1.44 5.57 -21.04
N ALA A 400 1.94 6.06 -22.17
CA ALA A 400 1.14 6.85 -23.11
C ALA A 400 -0.01 6.03 -23.72
N ALA A 401 0.23 4.76 -24.05
CA ALA A 401 -0.80 3.86 -24.56
C ALA A 401 -1.90 3.62 -23.53
N ALA A 402 -1.55 3.40 -22.26
CA ALA A 402 -2.54 3.20 -21.20
C ALA A 402 -3.36 4.46 -20.91
N GLU A 403 -2.75 5.65 -20.90
CA GLU A 403 -3.48 6.93 -20.80
C GLU A 403 -4.47 7.16 -21.97
N ALA A 404 -4.26 6.47 -23.08
CA ALA A 404 -5.15 6.47 -24.24
C ALA A 404 -6.15 5.29 -24.25
N GLY A 405 -6.10 4.38 -23.28
CA GLY A 405 -6.92 3.15 -23.27
C GLY A 405 -6.50 2.14 -24.35
N LEU A 406 -5.22 2.12 -24.72
CA LEU A 406 -4.67 1.35 -25.83
C LEU A 406 -3.48 0.46 -25.42
N ALA A 407 -3.34 0.13 -24.14
CA ALA A 407 -2.28 -0.76 -23.71
C ALA A 407 -2.45 -2.15 -24.34
N THR A 408 -1.34 -2.78 -24.73
CA THR A 408 -1.34 -4.10 -25.37
C THR A 408 -0.37 -5.03 -24.66
N ARG A 409 -0.58 -6.34 -24.80
CA ARG A 409 0.34 -7.36 -24.28
C ARG A 409 1.74 -7.26 -24.90
N GLY A 410 1.81 -6.92 -26.20
CA GLY A 410 3.08 -6.67 -26.90
C GLY A 410 3.84 -5.50 -26.27
N GLY A 411 3.17 -4.35 -26.06
CA GLY A 411 3.82 -3.20 -25.42
C GLY A 411 4.26 -3.48 -23.98
N LEU A 412 3.58 -4.36 -23.26
CA LEU A 412 4.02 -4.82 -21.93
C LEU A 412 5.27 -5.71 -22.03
N THR A 413 5.33 -6.59 -23.03
CA THR A 413 6.46 -7.50 -23.28
C THR A 413 7.70 -6.75 -23.75
N ASP A 414 7.53 -5.64 -24.49
CA ASP A 414 8.63 -4.75 -24.88
C ASP A 414 9.30 -4.08 -23.67
N VAL A 415 8.56 -3.87 -22.58
CA VAL A 415 9.07 -3.35 -21.31
C VAL A 415 9.68 -4.49 -20.48
N PHE A 416 8.90 -5.55 -20.27
CA PHE A 416 9.23 -6.71 -19.46
C PHE A 416 9.38 -7.94 -20.37
N PRO A 417 10.58 -8.22 -20.89
CA PRO A 417 10.76 -9.36 -21.79
C PRO A 417 10.58 -10.69 -21.03
N GLU A 418 9.94 -11.68 -21.66
CA GLU A 418 9.67 -13.00 -21.05
C GLU A 418 10.95 -13.70 -20.56
N SER A 419 12.07 -13.47 -21.24
CA SER A 419 13.39 -13.97 -20.84
C SER A 419 13.88 -13.42 -19.48
N GLY A 420 13.24 -12.38 -18.95
CA GLY A 420 13.59 -11.72 -17.69
C GLY A 420 12.91 -12.29 -16.45
N GLY A 421 12.13 -13.38 -16.56
CA GLY A 421 11.45 -13.99 -15.41
C GLY A 421 10.25 -13.21 -14.88
N PHE A 422 9.79 -12.19 -15.60
CA PHE A 422 8.63 -11.37 -15.26
C PHE A 422 7.31 -12.14 -15.45
N ASP A 423 6.30 -11.81 -14.64
CA ASP A 423 4.95 -12.34 -14.76
C ASP A 423 4.06 -11.45 -15.65
N ILE A 424 4.13 -11.69 -16.95
CA ILE A 424 3.41 -10.91 -17.97
C ILE A 424 1.90 -11.15 -17.91
N ASP A 425 1.45 -12.35 -17.53
CA ASP A 425 0.04 -12.68 -17.46
C ASP A 425 -0.66 -11.93 -16.31
N SER A 426 -0.07 -11.96 -15.12
CA SER A 426 -0.57 -11.18 -13.98
C SER A 426 -0.53 -9.68 -14.27
N ALA A 427 0.54 -9.20 -14.92
CA ALA A 427 0.68 -7.80 -15.29
C ALA A 427 -0.38 -7.36 -16.31
N PHE A 428 -0.60 -8.14 -17.37
CA PHE A 428 -1.60 -7.81 -18.38
C PHE A 428 -3.01 -7.86 -17.80
N TYR A 429 -3.28 -8.80 -16.88
CA TYR A 429 -4.56 -8.86 -16.17
C TYR A 429 -4.85 -7.58 -15.37
N GLN A 430 -3.84 -6.97 -14.74
CA GLN A 430 -3.99 -5.65 -14.08
C GLN A 430 -4.40 -4.56 -15.08
N LEU A 431 -3.83 -4.54 -16.29
CA LEU A 431 -4.22 -3.57 -17.33
C LEU A 431 -5.66 -3.75 -17.79
N VAL A 432 -6.09 -5.01 -17.98
CA VAL A 432 -7.47 -5.36 -18.36
C VAL A 432 -8.45 -4.93 -17.26
N MET A 433 -8.20 -5.30 -16.00
CA MET A 433 -9.02 -4.84 -14.86
C MET A 433 -9.05 -3.32 -14.72
N GLY A 434 -7.95 -2.66 -15.10
CA GLY A 434 -7.83 -1.22 -15.10
C GLY A 434 -8.63 -0.52 -16.19
N GLY A 435 -9.14 -1.25 -17.18
CA GLY A 435 -9.87 -0.71 -18.33
C GLY A 435 -8.99 0.08 -19.31
N VAL A 436 -7.67 -0.16 -19.30
CA VAL A 436 -6.70 0.62 -20.10
C VAL A 436 -6.18 -0.10 -21.34
N THR A 437 -6.67 -1.32 -21.59
CA THR A 437 -6.25 -2.11 -22.74
C THR A 437 -7.05 -1.76 -23.98
N ALA A 438 -6.41 -1.87 -25.14
CA ALA A 438 -7.14 -1.84 -26.40
C ALA A 438 -8.19 -2.98 -26.42
N PRO A 439 -9.35 -2.77 -27.08
CA PRO A 439 -10.28 -3.85 -27.33
C PRO A 439 -9.59 -4.98 -28.12
N GLU A 440 -10.07 -6.20 -27.95
CA GLU A 440 -9.54 -7.34 -28.69
C GLU A 440 -9.67 -7.06 -30.20
N PRO A 441 -8.59 -7.25 -30.99
CA PRO A 441 -8.63 -6.97 -32.41
C PRO A 441 -9.75 -7.75 -33.10
N LEU A 442 -10.58 -7.05 -33.86
CA LEU A 442 -11.66 -7.69 -34.60
C LEU A 442 -11.06 -8.64 -35.64
N ALA A 443 -11.59 -9.86 -35.78
CA ALA A 443 -11.12 -10.77 -36.83
C ALA A 443 -11.46 -10.21 -38.22
N ALA A 444 -10.56 -10.41 -39.21
CA ALA A 444 -10.79 -9.94 -40.59
C ALA A 444 -12.14 -10.42 -41.16
N ALA A 445 -12.47 -11.69 -40.93
CA ALA A 445 -13.74 -12.28 -41.34
C ALA A 445 -14.95 -11.60 -40.67
N ALA A 446 -14.83 -11.20 -39.41
CA ALA A 446 -15.89 -10.48 -38.70
C ALA A 446 -16.08 -9.05 -39.25
N ALA A 447 -14.98 -8.37 -39.61
CA ALA A 447 -15.03 -7.06 -40.28
C ALA A 447 -15.72 -7.16 -41.65
N VAL A 448 -15.35 -8.15 -42.47
CA VAL A 448 -16.00 -8.41 -43.77
C VAL A 448 -17.49 -8.73 -43.58
N ALA A 449 -17.82 -9.62 -42.64
CA ALA A 449 -19.21 -9.98 -42.35
C ALA A 449 -20.05 -8.79 -41.85
N GLN A 450 -19.44 -7.86 -41.11
CA GLN A 450 -20.12 -6.65 -40.65
C GLN A 450 -20.44 -5.70 -41.81
N VAL A 451 -19.50 -5.50 -42.74
CA VAL A 451 -19.74 -4.68 -43.95
C VAL A 451 -20.75 -5.36 -44.87
N GLY A 452 -20.67 -6.69 -45.05
CA GLY A 452 -21.66 -7.45 -45.82
C GLY A 452 -23.08 -7.31 -45.29
N ARG A 453 -23.26 -7.40 -43.96
CA ARG A 453 -24.55 -7.10 -43.29
C ARG A 453 -24.99 -5.66 -43.54
N TYR A 454 -24.10 -4.68 -43.32
CA TYR A 454 -24.42 -3.28 -43.57
C TYR A 454 -24.90 -3.04 -45.00
N LEU A 455 -24.23 -3.60 -46.01
CA LEU A 455 -24.62 -3.47 -47.42
C LEU A 455 -25.97 -4.13 -47.72
N THR A 456 -26.25 -5.27 -47.11
CA THR A 456 -27.53 -5.98 -47.26
C THR A 456 -28.69 -5.20 -46.62
N ASP A 457 -28.45 -4.61 -45.45
CA ASP A 457 -29.46 -3.92 -44.65
C ASP A 457 -29.71 -2.47 -45.10
N SER A 458 -28.73 -1.83 -45.75
CA SER A 458 -28.83 -0.42 -46.16
C SER A 458 -29.62 -0.20 -47.45
N GLY A 459 -29.93 -1.25 -48.21
CA GLY A 459 -30.68 -1.17 -49.47
C GLY A 459 -29.92 -0.46 -50.60
N ASP A 460 -28.60 -0.28 -50.45
CA ASP A 460 -27.71 0.30 -51.46
C ASP A 460 -27.58 -0.65 -52.67
N ASP A 461 -27.34 -0.09 -53.87
CA ASP A 461 -27.10 -0.89 -55.07
C ASP A 461 -25.84 -1.76 -54.93
N LEU A 462 -26.04 -3.07 -54.81
CA LEU A 462 -24.99 -4.08 -54.63
C LEU A 462 -24.18 -4.35 -55.91
N SER A 463 -24.58 -3.79 -57.06
CA SER A 463 -23.91 -4.02 -58.35
C SER A 463 -22.41 -3.65 -58.31
N GLY A 464 -22.04 -2.67 -57.49
CA GLY A 464 -20.66 -2.24 -57.27
C GLY A 464 -19.95 -2.90 -56.09
N TYR A 465 -20.64 -3.71 -55.27
CA TYR A 465 -20.12 -4.29 -54.01
C TYR A 465 -20.60 -5.73 -53.76
N PRO A 466 -20.21 -6.71 -54.60
CA PRO A 466 -20.48 -8.12 -54.32
C PRO A 466 -19.81 -8.53 -53.01
N VAL A 467 -20.61 -9.05 -52.07
CA VAL A 467 -20.18 -9.37 -50.69
C VAL A 467 -19.08 -10.44 -50.72
N GLU A 468 -19.15 -11.36 -51.68
CA GLU A 468 -18.18 -12.42 -51.94
C GLU A 468 -16.78 -11.91 -52.32
N ASN A 469 -16.66 -10.68 -52.84
CA ASN A 469 -15.40 -10.08 -53.27
C ASN A 469 -14.87 -9.04 -52.28
N LEU A 470 -15.49 -8.89 -51.11
CA LEU A 470 -15.00 -8.00 -50.07
C LEU A 470 -13.67 -8.51 -49.53
N ARG A 471 -12.69 -7.62 -49.48
CA ARG A 471 -11.39 -7.84 -48.87
C ARG A 471 -11.21 -6.89 -47.69
N ALA A 472 -10.58 -7.38 -46.63
CA ALA A 472 -10.18 -6.58 -45.48
C ALA A 472 -8.66 -6.49 -45.42
N ASP A 473 -8.14 -5.27 -45.45
CA ASP A 473 -6.73 -4.99 -45.18
C ASP A 473 -6.59 -4.36 -43.79
N ARG A 474 -5.61 -4.84 -43.02
CA ARG A 474 -5.40 -4.38 -41.65
C ARG A 474 -4.93 -2.93 -41.65
N VAL A 475 -5.51 -2.12 -40.77
CA VAL A 475 -5.05 -0.77 -40.43
C VAL A 475 -4.74 -0.67 -38.94
N SER A 476 -4.24 0.47 -38.49
CA SER A 476 -3.72 0.69 -37.13
C SER A 476 -4.71 0.34 -36.00
N VAL A 477 -6.00 0.63 -36.18
CA VAL A 477 -7.06 0.43 -35.16
C VAL A 477 -8.28 -0.33 -35.69
N GLY A 478 -8.08 -1.20 -36.70
CA GLY A 478 -9.16 -1.97 -37.30
C GLY A 478 -8.85 -2.45 -38.71
N TRP A 479 -9.85 -2.39 -39.58
CA TRP A 479 -9.83 -2.92 -40.96
C TRP A 479 -10.35 -1.90 -41.97
N MET A 480 -9.66 -1.79 -43.10
CA MET A 480 -10.18 -1.17 -44.30
C MET A 480 -10.80 -2.26 -45.17
N VAL A 481 -12.10 -2.17 -45.42
CA VAL A 481 -12.88 -3.16 -46.16
C VAL A 481 -13.39 -2.55 -47.47
N TYR A 482 -13.07 -3.22 -48.57
CA TYR A 482 -13.36 -2.74 -49.92
C TYR A 482 -13.43 -3.90 -50.92
N VAL A 483 -13.97 -3.64 -52.12
CA VAL A 483 -13.89 -4.58 -53.25
C VAL A 483 -12.66 -4.21 -54.09
N PRO A 484 -11.73 -5.13 -54.35
CA PRO A 484 -10.56 -4.87 -55.20
C PRO A 484 -10.95 -4.40 -56.60
N VAL A 485 -10.02 -3.73 -57.27
CA VAL A 485 -10.16 -3.27 -58.65
C VAL A 485 -9.23 -4.10 -59.52
N GLU A 486 -9.72 -4.57 -60.67
CA GLU A 486 -8.92 -5.37 -61.59
C GLU A 486 -7.80 -4.52 -62.24
N PRO A 487 -6.64 -5.12 -62.58
CA PRO A 487 -5.54 -4.39 -63.20
C PRO A 487 -5.98 -3.70 -64.51
N GLY A 488 -5.86 -2.36 -64.55
CA GLY A 488 -6.19 -1.53 -65.72
C GLY A 488 -7.54 -0.81 -65.65
N GLU A 489 -8.33 -1.03 -64.60
CA GLU A 489 -9.62 -0.36 -64.40
C GLU A 489 -9.46 0.88 -63.49
N ILE A 490 -10.07 2.01 -63.86
CA ILE A 490 -10.06 3.24 -63.07
C ILE A 490 -11.39 3.33 -62.31
N ALA A 491 -11.38 2.99 -61.01
CA ALA A 491 -12.57 3.04 -60.16
C ALA A 491 -12.60 4.34 -59.32
N VAL A 492 -13.42 5.31 -59.73
CA VAL A 492 -13.61 6.58 -59.01
C VAL A 492 -14.97 6.60 -58.31
N GLY A 493 -15.01 7.08 -57.06
CA GLY A 493 -16.27 7.26 -56.30
C GLY A 493 -16.81 6.02 -55.59
N ARG A 494 -15.99 4.97 -55.45
CA ARG A 494 -16.34 3.73 -54.73
C ARG A 494 -16.35 3.95 -53.22
N ALA A 495 -17.30 3.38 -52.49
CA ALA A 495 -17.30 3.36 -51.03
C ALA A 495 -16.11 2.57 -50.45
N ILE A 496 -15.44 3.11 -49.45
CA ILE A 496 -14.46 2.38 -48.63
C ILE A 496 -15.03 2.33 -47.22
N PHE A 497 -15.06 1.16 -46.61
CA PHE A 497 -15.54 0.98 -45.25
C PHE A 497 -14.35 0.83 -44.31
N TYR A 498 -14.44 1.46 -43.14
CA TYR A 498 -13.47 1.30 -42.07
C TYR A 498 -14.22 0.69 -40.87
N VAL A 499 -13.75 -0.47 -40.40
CA VAL A 499 -14.32 -1.16 -39.24
C VAL A 499 -13.29 -1.14 -38.13
N ALA A 500 -13.57 -0.44 -37.04
CA ALA A 500 -12.66 -0.33 -35.91
C ALA A 500 -12.66 -1.63 -35.08
N ASP A 501 -11.61 -1.85 -34.30
CA ASP A 501 -11.52 -3.04 -33.43
C ASP A 501 -12.60 -3.07 -32.34
N ASP A 502 -13.17 -1.92 -31.98
CA ASP A 502 -14.36 -1.81 -31.11
C ASP A 502 -15.68 -2.08 -31.85
N GLY A 503 -15.62 -2.51 -33.11
CA GLY A 503 -16.78 -2.86 -33.94
C GLY A 503 -17.51 -1.66 -34.55
N VAL A 504 -16.99 -0.43 -34.46
CA VAL A 504 -17.63 0.73 -35.11
C VAL A 504 -17.31 0.74 -36.61
N LEU A 505 -18.36 0.79 -37.44
CA LEU A 505 -18.27 0.90 -38.90
C LEU A 505 -18.43 2.37 -39.34
N GLU A 506 -17.48 2.86 -40.14
CA GLU A 506 -17.50 4.18 -40.76
C GLU A 506 -17.39 4.06 -42.29
N ARG A 507 -18.18 4.85 -43.03
CA ARG A 507 -18.15 4.90 -44.50
C ARG A 507 -17.34 6.09 -45.00
N SER A 508 -16.46 5.85 -45.96
CA SER A 508 -15.69 6.84 -46.70
C SER A 508 -15.79 6.57 -48.21
N SER A 509 -15.06 7.35 -49.02
CA SER A 509 -15.03 7.27 -50.48
C SER A 509 -13.61 7.06 -50.98
N SER A 510 -13.43 6.36 -52.11
CA SER A 510 -12.14 6.18 -52.78
C SER A 510 -11.52 7.50 -53.26
N SER A 511 -12.29 8.58 -53.34
CA SER A 511 -11.79 9.94 -53.58
C SER A 511 -11.07 10.54 -52.36
N MET A 512 -11.21 9.95 -51.17
CA MET A 512 -10.49 10.34 -49.96
C MET A 512 -9.36 9.35 -49.68
N ALA A 513 -8.12 9.81 -49.82
CA ALA A 513 -6.95 8.97 -49.57
C ALA A 513 -6.93 8.43 -48.12
N PRO A 514 -6.58 7.15 -47.89
CA PRO A 514 -6.50 6.57 -46.55
C PRO A 514 -5.58 7.37 -45.61
N SER A 515 -4.50 7.94 -46.13
CA SER A 515 -3.57 8.81 -45.37
C SER A 515 -4.22 10.07 -44.77
N ARG A 516 -5.34 10.54 -45.33
CA ARG A 516 -6.12 11.66 -44.76
C ARG A 516 -7.22 11.20 -43.82
N TYR A 517 -7.81 10.03 -44.04
CA TYR A 517 -8.94 9.54 -43.25
C TYR A 517 -8.52 8.82 -41.97
N LEU A 518 -7.49 7.97 -42.05
CA LEU A 518 -7.02 7.14 -40.93
C LEU A 518 -6.69 7.93 -39.65
N PRO A 519 -6.04 9.12 -39.70
CA PRO A 519 -5.77 9.89 -38.48
C PRO A 519 -7.04 10.29 -37.72
N GLU A 520 -8.13 10.61 -38.42
CA GLU A 520 -9.39 10.96 -37.77
C GLU A 520 -10.13 9.73 -37.24
N PHE A 521 -10.09 8.63 -37.98
CA PHE A 521 -10.64 7.35 -37.57
C PHE A 521 -9.98 6.85 -36.27
N GLU A 522 -8.64 6.93 -36.19
CA GLU A 522 -7.87 6.66 -34.98
C GLU A 522 -8.24 7.59 -33.82
N ARG A 523 -8.40 8.89 -34.10
CA ARG A 523 -8.79 9.88 -33.08
C ARG A 523 -10.16 9.54 -32.49
N ARG A 524 -11.14 9.16 -33.32
CA ARG A 524 -12.48 8.76 -32.87
C ARG A 524 -12.45 7.46 -32.08
N PHE A 525 -11.70 6.45 -32.54
CA PHE A 525 -11.50 5.20 -31.81
C PHE A 525 -10.89 5.43 -30.42
N ARG A 526 -9.84 6.24 -30.32
CA ARG A 526 -9.23 6.64 -29.03
C ARG A 526 -10.22 7.34 -28.10
N ALA A 527 -11.03 8.26 -28.65
CA ALA A 527 -12.02 8.98 -27.86
C ALA A 527 -13.08 8.05 -27.25
N ARG A 528 -13.53 7.04 -28.00
CA ARG A 528 -14.51 6.05 -27.52
C ARG A 528 -13.94 5.15 -26.43
N ASN A 529 -12.74 4.63 -26.63
CA ASN A 529 -12.11 3.72 -25.67
C ASN A 529 -11.61 4.43 -24.40
N ARG A 530 -11.36 5.75 -24.47
CA ARG A 530 -11.11 6.57 -23.28
C ARG A 530 -12.37 6.82 -22.43
N ALA A 531 -13.57 6.80 -23.02
CA ALA A 531 -14.83 7.08 -22.31
C ALA A 531 -15.37 5.87 -21.53
N LEU A 532 -14.72 4.71 -21.62
CA LEU A 532 -15.03 3.50 -20.86
C LEU A 532 -14.31 3.46 -19.50
N LEU A 533 -13.41 4.41 -19.25
CA LEU A 533 -12.79 4.73 -17.96
C LEU A 533 -13.61 5.79 -17.23
#